data_AF-A0A3S4F137-F1
#
_entry.id   AF-A0A3S4F137-F1
#
_cell.length_a   1.000
_cell.length_b   1.000
_cell.length_c   1.000
_cell.angle_alpha   90.00
_cell.angle_beta   90.00
_cell.angle_gamma   90.00
#
_symmetry.space_group_name_H-M   'P 1'
#
loop_
_entity.id
_entity.type
_entity.pdbx_description
1 polymer ?
#
loop_
_entity_poly.entity_id
_entity_poly.type
_entity_poly.pdbx_seq_one_letter_code
_entity_poly.pdbx_strand_id
1 'polypeptide(L)'
;MIPQFFGFVTFAIAGVAVCHRHPFDQPEAEQELADGYHIEYSGMKFGLFFVGEYIGIVTVSALMVTLFFGGWHGPFLPPFVWFALKTAFFMMMFILIRASLPRPRYDQVMSFGWKVCLPLTLINLLVTAAVFCGRRNKGHKDHDLKRIISRFRHSGT
;
A
#
# COMPACT_ATOMS: atom_id res chain seq x y z
N MET A 1 5.00 -8.79 -14.31
CA MET A 1 4.72 -7.73 -13.32
C MET A 1 6.05 -7.16 -12.85
N ILE A 2 6.18 -5.84 -12.72
CA ILE A 2 7.38 -5.27 -12.09
C ILE A 2 7.14 -5.37 -10.58
N PRO A 3 7.93 -6.13 -9.81
CA PRO A 3 7.78 -6.17 -8.36
C PRO A 3 8.21 -4.81 -7.79
N GLN A 4 7.24 -3.97 -7.44
CA GLN A 4 7.49 -2.69 -6.78
C GLN A 4 7.72 -2.92 -5.28
N PHE A 5 8.86 -3.54 -4.93
CA PHE A 5 9.22 -3.85 -3.55
C PHE A 5 9.25 -2.60 -2.67
N PHE A 6 9.85 -1.51 -3.16
CA PHE A 6 9.86 -0.23 -2.44
C PHE A 6 8.46 0.38 -2.25
N GLY A 7 7.54 0.13 -3.19
CA GLY A 7 6.16 0.62 -3.11
C GLY A 7 5.34 -0.17 -2.11
N PHE A 8 5.62 -1.47 -1.99
CA PHE A 8 5.03 -2.33 -0.98
C PHE A 8 5.44 -1.89 0.43
N VAL A 9 6.74 -1.63 0.64
CA VAL A 9 7.25 -1.20 1.96
C VAL A 9 6.65 0.14 2.38
N THR A 10 6.59 1.12 1.48
CA THR A 10 5.98 2.42 1.79
C THR A 10 4.48 2.31 2.03
N PHE A 11 3.77 1.46 1.28
CA PHE A 11 2.35 1.21 1.48
C PHE A 11 2.07 0.49 2.81
N ALA A 12 2.90 -0.47 3.20
CA ALA A 12 2.77 -1.14 4.50
C ALA A 12 2.98 -0.15 5.66
N ILE A 13 3.99 0.70 5.60
CA ILE A 13 4.25 1.76 6.58
C ILE A 13 3.08 2.75 6.65
N ALA A 14 2.60 3.22 5.48
CA ALA A 14 1.45 4.12 5.41
C ALA A 14 0.17 3.45 5.93
N GLY A 15 -0.02 2.15 5.67
CA GLY A 15 -1.12 1.36 6.19
C GLY A 15 -1.14 1.29 7.72
N VAL A 16 0.03 1.14 8.36
CA VAL A 16 0.13 1.22 9.84
C VAL A 16 -0.20 2.63 10.33
N ALA A 17 0.22 3.67 9.61
CA ALA A 17 -0.07 5.06 9.96
C ALA A 17 -1.56 5.42 9.83
N VAL A 18 -2.25 4.97 8.78
CA VAL A 18 -3.68 5.27 8.53
C VAL A 18 -4.61 4.59 9.54
N CYS A 19 -4.21 3.43 10.06
CA CYS A 19 -5.02 2.72 11.06
C CYS A 19 -4.96 3.35 12.47
N HIS A 20 -4.21 4.45 12.65
CA HIS A 20 -4.05 5.21 13.91
C HIS A 20 -3.81 4.34 15.17
N ARG A 21 -3.27 3.13 15.00
CA ARG A 21 -3.14 2.15 16.09
C ARG A 21 -1.75 2.21 16.70
N HIS A 22 -1.59 1.77 17.97
CA HIS A 22 -0.28 1.52 18.64
C HIS A 22 0.71 0.90 17.66
N PRO A 23 1.65 1.67 17.07
CA PRO A 23 2.54 2.67 17.68
C PRO A 23 2.33 4.15 17.25
N PHE A 24 1.38 4.46 16.35
CA PHE A 24 1.13 5.81 15.80
C PHE A 24 -0.14 6.48 16.35
N ASP A 25 -0.39 6.25 17.63
CA ASP A 25 -1.62 6.62 18.35
C ASP A 25 -1.48 7.97 19.09
N GLN A 26 -0.68 8.89 18.56
CA GLN A 26 -0.37 10.16 19.24
C GLN A 26 -1.45 11.25 19.10
N PRO A 27 -2.23 11.34 18.00
CA PRO A 27 -3.35 12.27 17.90
C PRO A 27 -4.54 11.88 18.81
N GLU A 28 -4.68 10.59 19.11
CA GLU A 28 -5.72 10.09 20.02
C GLU A 28 -5.27 10.18 21.48
N ALA A 29 -3.97 9.97 21.77
CA ALA A 29 -3.40 10.11 23.10
C ALA A 29 -3.49 11.54 23.69
N GLU A 30 -3.60 12.58 22.86
CA GLU A 30 -3.89 13.95 23.33
C GLU A 30 -5.38 14.18 23.67
N GLN A 31 -6.29 13.34 23.16
CA GLN A 31 -7.70 13.28 23.57
C GLN A 31 -7.93 12.26 24.73
N GLU A 32 -7.09 11.24 24.89
CA GLU A 32 -7.17 10.24 25.96
C GLU A 32 -6.55 10.68 27.31
N LEU A 33 -5.71 11.73 27.36
CA LEU A 33 -5.28 12.34 28.63
C LEU A 33 -6.43 13.04 29.39
N ALA A 34 -7.60 13.18 28.76
CA ALA A 34 -8.86 13.59 29.37
C ALA A 34 -9.99 12.54 29.21
N ASP A 35 -9.64 11.28 28.87
CA ASP A 35 -10.57 10.14 28.71
C ASP A 35 -11.73 10.38 27.69
N GLY A 36 -11.48 11.13 26.61
CA GLY A 36 -12.48 11.63 25.64
C GLY A 36 -13.63 10.67 25.26
N TYR A 37 -13.41 9.64 24.44
CA TYR A 37 -14.52 8.81 23.95
C TYR A 37 -15.10 7.82 24.99
N HIS A 38 -14.32 7.47 26.02
CA HIS A 38 -14.79 6.59 27.10
C HIS A 38 -15.75 7.32 28.06
N ILE A 39 -15.61 8.64 28.25
CA ILE A 39 -16.58 9.42 29.03
C ILE A 39 -17.67 10.06 28.14
N GLU A 40 -17.38 10.39 26.88
CA GLU A 40 -18.34 11.07 25.98
C GLU A 40 -19.35 10.12 25.31
N TYR A 41 -18.99 8.86 25.10
CA TYR A 41 -19.83 7.89 24.38
C TYR A 41 -20.14 6.64 25.21
N SER A 42 -21.42 6.38 25.45
CA SER A 42 -21.91 5.18 26.15
C SER A 42 -22.57 4.17 25.20
N GLY A 43 -22.44 2.87 25.53
CA GLY A 43 -23.19 1.76 24.92
C GLY A 43 -22.84 1.48 23.46
N MET A 44 -23.83 1.64 22.56
CA MET A 44 -23.67 1.32 21.12
C MET A 44 -22.69 2.24 20.39
N LYS A 45 -22.59 3.52 20.79
CA LYS A 45 -21.70 4.47 20.12
C LYS A 45 -20.23 4.15 20.40
N PHE A 46 -19.92 3.71 21.61
CA PHE A 46 -18.61 3.17 21.99
C PHE A 46 -18.24 1.94 21.15
N GLY A 47 -19.17 1.01 20.96
CA GLY A 47 -18.95 -0.17 20.12
C GLY A 47 -18.67 0.16 18.65
N LEU A 48 -19.30 1.21 18.11
CA LEU A 48 -19.09 1.65 16.72
C LEU A 48 -17.69 2.20 16.47
N PHE A 49 -17.05 2.83 17.46
CA PHE A 49 -15.66 3.29 17.34
C PHE A 49 -14.70 2.12 17.14
N PHE A 50 -14.78 1.07 17.97
CA PHE A 50 -13.94 -0.12 17.77
C PHE A 50 -14.21 -0.82 16.45
N VAL A 51 -15.48 -0.96 16.07
CA VAL A 51 -15.85 -1.59 14.80
C VAL A 51 -15.25 -0.79 13.63
N GLY A 52 -15.30 0.54 13.67
CA GLY A 52 -14.69 1.40 12.65
C GLY A 52 -13.18 1.20 12.51
N GLU A 53 -12.45 1.14 13.63
CA GLU A 53 -11.01 0.87 13.62
C GLU A 53 -10.68 -0.51 13.03
N TYR A 54 -11.43 -1.55 13.42
CA TYR A 54 -11.21 -2.91 12.91
C TYR A 54 -11.53 -3.02 11.41
N ILE A 55 -12.55 -2.31 10.93
CA ILE A 55 -12.83 -2.21 9.50
C ILE A 55 -11.66 -1.57 8.75
N GLY A 56 -11.00 -0.57 9.35
CA GLY A 56 -9.79 0.03 8.81
C GLY A 56 -8.66 -0.98 8.59
N ILE A 57 -8.37 -1.81 9.62
CA ILE A 57 -7.32 -2.84 9.54
C ILE A 57 -7.64 -3.88 8.47
N VAL A 58 -8.89 -4.33 8.40
CA VAL A 58 -9.34 -5.29 7.38
C VAL A 58 -9.21 -4.70 5.99
N THR A 59 -9.60 -3.44 5.81
CA THR A 59 -9.53 -2.74 4.50
C THR A 59 -8.10 -2.55 4.03
N VAL A 60 -7.19 -2.10 4.90
CA VAL A 60 -5.77 -1.91 4.55
C VAL A 60 -5.09 -3.25 4.24
N SER A 61 -5.40 -4.30 5.02
CA SER A 61 -4.89 -5.66 4.76
C SER A 61 -5.40 -6.20 3.42
N ALA A 62 -6.67 -6.00 3.10
CA ALA A 62 -7.26 -6.38 1.82
C ALA A 62 -6.60 -5.62 0.64
N LEU A 63 -6.36 -4.31 0.77
CA LEU A 63 -5.69 -3.49 -0.24
C LEU A 63 -4.22 -3.92 -0.47
N MET A 64 -3.48 -4.29 0.57
CA MET A 64 -2.12 -4.83 0.40
C MET A 64 -2.12 -6.10 -0.44
N VAL A 65 -3.06 -7.01 -0.17
CA VAL A 65 -3.17 -8.30 -0.86
C VAL A 65 -3.54 -8.12 -2.33
N THR A 66 -4.48 -7.22 -2.63
CA THR A 66 -4.91 -6.96 -4.01
C THR A 66 -3.85 -6.24 -4.83
N LEU A 67 -3.19 -5.22 -4.26
CA LEU A 67 -2.25 -4.37 -4.99
C LEU A 67 -0.90 -5.07 -5.22
N PHE A 68 -0.37 -5.80 -4.25
CA PHE A 68 1.00 -6.33 -4.32
C PHE A 68 1.08 -7.85 -4.46
N PHE A 69 0.15 -8.60 -3.86
CA PHE A 69 0.19 -10.08 -3.82
C PHE A 69 -0.72 -10.74 -4.86
N GLY A 70 -1.13 -9.99 -5.89
CA GLY A 70 -1.93 -10.49 -7.00
C GLY A 70 -3.33 -10.96 -6.59
N GLY A 71 -3.82 -10.50 -5.44
CA GLY A 71 -5.15 -10.78 -4.90
C GLY A 71 -5.50 -12.26 -4.91
N TRP A 72 -6.25 -12.61 -5.95
CA TRP A 72 -7.01 -13.82 -6.13
C TRP A 72 -6.26 -14.96 -6.85
N HIS A 73 -5.04 -14.73 -7.35
CA HIS A 73 -4.24 -15.76 -8.03
C HIS A 73 -3.53 -16.70 -7.02
N GLY A 74 -3.82 -18.00 -7.13
CA GLY A 74 -3.19 -19.10 -6.39
C GLY A 74 -3.36 -20.45 -7.12
N PRO A 75 -2.37 -21.36 -7.08
CA PRO A 75 -2.35 -22.56 -7.92
C PRO A 75 -3.22 -23.75 -7.44
N PHE A 76 -3.72 -23.77 -6.19
CA PHE A 76 -4.30 -24.99 -5.60
C PHE A 76 -5.66 -24.83 -4.86
N LEU A 77 -6.06 -23.63 -4.44
CA LEU A 77 -7.25 -23.43 -3.59
C LEU A 77 -8.32 -22.58 -4.27
N PRO A 78 -9.59 -22.67 -3.81
CA PRO A 78 -10.64 -21.78 -4.26
C PRO A 78 -10.15 -20.33 -4.18
N PRO A 79 -10.40 -19.53 -5.21
CA PRO A 79 -9.77 -18.24 -5.34
C PRO A 79 -10.02 -17.35 -4.08
N PHE A 80 -11.22 -17.44 -3.47
CA PHE A 80 -11.62 -16.71 -2.26
C PHE A 80 -10.84 -17.09 -0.99
N VAL A 81 -10.58 -18.39 -0.80
CA VAL A 81 -9.86 -18.90 0.39
C VAL A 81 -8.43 -18.38 0.39
N TRP A 82 -7.81 -18.29 -0.78
CA TRP A 82 -6.46 -17.75 -0.94
C TRP A 82 -6.38 -16.26 -0.59
N PHE A 83 -7.38 -15.49 -1.02
CA PHE A 83 -7.49 -14.08 -0.66
C PHE A 83 -7.68 -13.89 0.85
N ALA A 84 -8.59 -14.67 1.46
CA ALA A 84 -8.84 -14.63 2.90
C ALA A 84 -7.59 -15.02 3.71
N LEU A 85 -6.87 -16.07 3.31
CA LEU A 85 -5.65 -16.52 3.99
C LEU A 85 -4.54 -15.46 3.95
N LYS A 86 -4.30 -14.85 2.78
CA LYS A 86 -3.33 -13.76 2.65
C LYS A 86 -3.74 -12.56 3.50
N THR A 87 -5.02 -12.21 3.49
CA THR A 87 -5.54 -11.08 4.29
C THR A 87 -5.39 -11.36 5.78
N ALA A 88 -5.69 -12.57 6.23
CA ALA A 88 -5.51 -13.00 7.61
C ALA A 88 -4.03 -12.98 8.04
N PHE A 89 -3.10 -13.35 7.14
CA PHE A 89 -1.66 -13.22 7.39
C PHE A 89 -1.25 -11.76 7.62
N PHE A 90 -1.73 -10.83 6.79
CA PHE A 90 -1.46 -9.39 6.98
C PHE A 90 -2.11 -8.85 8.24
N MET A 91 -3.35 -9.25 8.56
CA MET A 91 -3.99 -8.90 9.83
C MET A 91 -3.17 -9.39 11.04
N MET A 92 -2.67 -10.62 11.00
CA MET A 92 -1.81 -11.16 12.05
C MET A 92 -0.52 -10.37 12.17
N MET A 93 0.08 -9.96 11.04
CA MET A 93 1.27 -9.11 11.03
C MET A 93 1.01 -7.75 11.70
N PHE A 94 -0.14 -7.11 11.46
CA PHE A 94 -0.51 -5.86 12.16
C PHE A 94 -0.64 -6.06 13.68
N ILE A 95 -1.19 -7.20 14.12
CA ILE A 95 -1.30 -7.52 15.56
C ILE A 95 0.09 -7.72 16.17
N LEU A 96 1.03 -8.35 15.46
CA LEU A 96 2.41 -8.56 15.94
C LEU A 96 3.22 -7.27 16.00
N ILE A 97 3.03 -6.36 15.03
CA ILE A 97 3.66 -5.03 15.02
C ILE A 97 3.25 -4.24 16.26
N ARG A 98 1.97 -4.31 16.64
CA ARG A 98 1.47 -3.72 17.90
C ARG A 98 2.19 -4.29 19.13
N ALA A 99 2.46 -5.59 19.16
CA ALA A 99 3.09 -6.23 20.31
C ALA A 99 4.61 -5.97 20.39
N SER A 100 5.26 -5.67 19.26
CA SER A 100 6.73 -5.67 19.15
C SER A 100 7.37 -4.28 19.20
N LEU A 101 6.63 -3.20 18.90
CA LEU A 101 7.22 -1.86 18.77
C LEU A 101 7.00 -0.98 20.01
N PRO A 102 8.07 -0.39 20.57
CA PRO A 102 7.94 0.65 21.58
C PRO A 102 7.35 1.92 20.94
N ARG A 103 6.52 2.65 21.69
CA ARG A 103 5.83 3.86 21.21
C ARG A 103 6.85 4.91 20.72
N PRO A 104 6.94 5.24 19.41
CA PRO A 104 7.74 6.35 18.92
C PRO A 104 7.14 7.70 19.39
N ARG A 105 7.87 8.80 19.26
CA ARG A 105 7.36 10.16 19.55
C ARG A 105 6.76 10.78 18.28
N TYR A 106 5.66 11.55 18.39
CA TYR A 106 4.93 12.13 17.24
C TYR A 106 5.84 12.86 16.26
N ASP A 107 6.75 13.68 16.79
CA ASP A 107 7.73 14.44 16.00
C ASP A 107 8.61 13.53 15.12
N GLN A 108 8.96 12.34 15.60
CA GLN A 108 9.78 11.38 14.87
C GLN A 108 9.00 10.73 13.73
N VAL A 109 7.73 10.40 13.98
CA VAL A 109 6.81 9.82 12.99
C VAL A 109 6.56 10.79 11.85
N MET A 110 6.23 12.03 12.20
CA MET A 110 5.95 13.08 11.22
C MET A 110 7.21 13.40 10.41
N SER A 111 8.37 13.50 11.06
CA SER A 111 9.63 13.71 10.34
C SER A 111 10.00 12.53 9.43
N PHE A 112 9.69 11.28 9.80
CA PHE A 112 9.92 10.11 8.97
C PHE A 112 8.98 10.08 7.74
N GLY A 113 7.70 10.42 7.93
CA GLY A 113 6.74 10.54 6.83
C GLY A 113 7.19 11.55 5.77
N TRP A 114 7.60 12.74 6.23
CA TRP A 114 8.03 13.82 5.33
C TRP A 114 9.42 13.64 4.73
N LYS A 115 10.39 13.14 5.51
CA LYS A 115 11.79 13.02 5.05
C LYS A 115 12.09 11.71 4.33
N VAL A 116 11.32 10.65 4.58
CA VAL A 116 11.62 9.31 4.03
C VAL A 116 10.50 8.82 3.14
N CYS A 117 9.25 8.78 3.61
CA CYS A 117 8.15 8.19 2.84
C CYS A 117 7.80 9.00 1.58
N LEU A 118 7.69 10.33 1.68
CA LEU A 118 7.40 11.20 0.53
C LEU A 118 8.44 11.12 -0.59
N PRO A 119 9.75 11.32 -0.35
CA PRO A 119 10.73 11.24 -1.42
C PRO A 119 10.84 9.82 -1.99
N LEU A 120 10.72 8.78 -1.16
CA LEU A 120 10.81 7.39 -1.60
C LEU A 120 9.66 7.01 -2.53
N THR A 121 8.42 7.41 -2.21
CA THR A 121 7.25 7.17 -3.06
C THR A 121 7.34 7.92 -4.38
N LEU A 122 7.83 9.18 -4.36
CA LEU A 122 8.01 9.98 -5.57
C LEU A 122 9.07 9.39 -6.51
N ILE A 123 10.20 8.93 -5.97
CA ILE A 123 11.26 8.27 -6.75
C ILE A 123 10.72 6.98 -7.39
N ASN A 124 9.98 6.16 -6.65
CA ASN A 124 9.41 4.92 -7.19
C ASN A 124 8.42 5.21 -8.34
N LEU A 125 7.60 6.24 -8.20
CA LEU A 125 6.67 6.69 -9.24
C LEU A 125 7.43 7.14 -10.49
N LEU A 126 8.49 7.95 -10.34
CA LEU A 126 9.33 8.41 -11.45
C LEU A 126 10.05 7.25 -12.16
N VAL A 127 10.61 6.29 -11.41
CA VAL A 127 11.26 5.10 -11.98
C VAL A 127 10.25 4.27 -12.79
N THR A 128 9.05 4.06 -12.24
CA THR A 128 8.00 3.31 -12.95
C THR A 128 7.56 4.04 -14.22
N ALA A 129 7.38 5.36 -14.16
CA ALA A 129 7.05 6.18 -15.32
C ALA A 129 8.15 6.13 -16.39
N ALA A 130 9.43 6.21 -16.00
CA ALA A 130 10.56 6.12 -16.91
C ALA A 130 10.64 4.74 -17.59
N VAL A 131 10.48 3.65 -16.83
CA VAL A 131 10.47 2.28 -17.39
C VAL A 131 9.30 2.09 -18.36
N PHE A 132 8.11 2.59 -18.02
CA PHE A 132 6.95 2.50 -18.90
C PHE A 132 7.12 3.34 -20.18
N CYS A 133 7.65 4.56 -20.07
CA CYS A 133 7.96 5.42 -21.21
C CYS A 133 9.03 4.78 -22.12
N GLY A 134 10.09 4.22 -21.53
CA GLY A 134 11.13 3.49 -22.26
C GLY A 134 10.59 2.26 -23.01
N ARG A 135 9.62 1.55 -22.42
CA ARG A 135 8.92 0.43 -23.09
C ARG A 135 8.04 0.91 -24.25
N ARG A 136 7.31 2.03 -24.10
CA ARG A 136 6.51 2.59 -25.20
C ARG A 136 7.38 3.05 -26.37
N ASN A 137 8.55 3.66 -26.10
CA ASN A 137 9.40 4.22 -27.15
C ASN A 137 10.05 3.13 -28.03
N LYS A 138 10.40 1.97 -27.44
CA LYS A 138 10.84 0.80 -28.22
C LYS A 138 9.75 0.25 -29.13
N GLY A 139 8.50 0.21 -28.66
CA GLY A 139 7.35 -0.16 -29.49
C GLY A 139 7.22 0.74 -30.72
N HIS A 140 7.25 2.06 -30.54
CA HIS A 140 7.07 3.04 -31.62
C HIS A 140 8.09 2.93 -32.76
N LYS A 141 9.38 2.78 -32.45
CA LYS A 141 10.43 2.72 -33.47
C LYS A 141 10.40 1.45 -34.34
N ASP A 142 9.84 0.34 -33.88
CA ASP A 142 9.97 -0.95 -34.59
C ASP A 142 8.93 -1.17 -35.69
N HIS A 143 7.70 -0.66 -35.56
CA HIS A 143 6.68 -0.84 -36.61
C HIS A 143 6.78 0.15 -37.76
N ASP A 144 7.15 1.41 -37.51
CA ASP A 144 7.24 2.42 -38.58
C ASP A 144 8.53 2.26 -39.40
N LEU A 145 9.65 1.95 -38.77
CA LEU A 145 10.92 1.72 -39.48
C LEU A 145 10.82 0.48 -40.38
N LYS A 146 10.19 -0.61 -39.92
CA LYS A 146 9.95 -1.80 -40.76
C LYS A 146 8.96 -1.53 -41.89
N ARG A 147 7.92 -0.70 -41.66
CA ARG A 147 6.97 -0.29 -42.72
C ARG A 147 7.67 0.56 -43.79
N ILE A 148 8.52 1.51 -43.38
CA ILE A 148 9.31 2.35 -44.29
C ILE A 148 10.31 1.49 -45.10
N ILE A 149 11.08 0.64 -44.44
CA ILE A 149 12.04 -0.26 -45.12
C ILE A 149 11.34 -1.23 -46.08
N SER A 150 10.16 -1.75 -45.72
CA SER A 150 9.37 -2.62 -46.62
C SER A 150 8.84 -1.89 -47.86
N ARG A 151 8.47 -0.60 -47.74
CA ARG A 151 8.06 0.23 -48.88
C ARG A 151 9.21 0.54 -49.83
N PHE A 152 10.41 0.79 -49.29
CA PHE A 152 11.60 1.00 -50.12
C PHE A 152 12.05 -0.28 -50.84
N ARG A 153 11.85 -1.46 -50.25
CA ARG A 153 12.20 -2.75 -50.88
C ARG A 153 11.36 -3.10 -52.10
N HIS A 154 10.12 -2.63 -52.20
CA HIS A 154 9.23 -2.89 -53.35
C HIS A 154 9.30 -1.85 -54.47
N SER A 155 10.00 -0.73 -54.27
CA SER A 155 10.04 0.38 -55.25
C SER A 155 11.34 0.42 -56.09
N GLY A 156 12.20 -0.59 -55.97
CA GLY A 156 13.54 -0.64 -56.57
C GLY A 156 13.75 -1.68 -57.68
N THR A 157 12.68 -2.19 -58.29
CA THR A 157 12.68 -3.03 -59.50
C THR A 157 11.72 -2.44 -60.51
#